data_AF-X1L2E8-F1
#
_entry.id   AF-X1L2E8-F1
#
_cell.length_a   1.000
_cell.length_b   1.000
_cell.length_c   1.000
_cell.angle_alpha   90.00
_cell.angle_beta   90.00
_cell.angle_gamma   90.00
#
_symmetry.space_group_name_H-M   'P 1'
#
loop_
_entity.id
_entity.type
_entity.pdbx_description
1 polymer ?
#
loop_
_entity_poly.entity_id
_entity_poly.type
_entity_poly.pdbx_seq_one_letter_code
_entity_poly.pdbx_strand_id
1 'polypeptide(L)'
;MKDKTLILFAWPDKEDLGRVLLHIPVGLVAGFSCFAHWVFPLVIMGAFLYYEKNEDKWAKDQAWKDVKGSIWGLSIVGVVVSILKLAG
;
A
#
# COMPACT_ATOMS: atom_id res chain seq x y z
N MET A 1 -15.36 -18.77 -5.33
CA MET A 1 -14.85 -17.40 -5.12
C MET A 1 -13.58 -17.51 -4.29
N LYS A 2 -12.41 -17.15 -4.82
CA LYS A 2 -11.20 -17.02 -3.98
C LYS A 2 -11.44 -15.85 -3.01
N ASP A 3 -11.19 -16.08 -1.72
CA ASP A 3 -11.35 -15.06 -0.68
C ASP A 3 -10.48 -13.85 -1.02
N LYS A 4 -11.10 -12.68 -1.20
CA LYS A 4 -10.41 -11.45 -1.64
C LYS A 4 -9.32 -11.04 -0.66
N THR A 5 -9.46 -11.44 0.61
CA THR A 5 -8.50 -11.22 1.69
C THR A 5 -7.18 -11.95 1.44
N LEU A 6 -7.24 -13.19 0.94
CA LEU A 6 -6.03 -13.99 0.63
C LEU A 6 -5.25 -13.42 -0.56
N ILE A 7 -5.93 -12.78 -1.51
CA ILE A 7 -5.32 -12.22 -2.72
C ILE A 7 -4.46 -10.99 -2.40
N LEU A 8 -4.84 -10.22 -1.38
CA LEU A 8 -4.11 -9.03 -0.92
C LEU A 8 -2.71 -9.37 -0.40
N PHE A 9 -2.54 -10.53 0.23
CA PHE A 9 -1.25 -10.96 0.80
C PHE A 9 -0.49 -11.97 -0.07
N ALA A 10 -1.13 -12.54 -1.09
CA ALA A 10 -0.45 -13.44 -2.04
C ALA A 10 0.66 -12.72 -2.81
N TRP A 11 1.64 -13.44 -3.34
CA TRP A 11 2.59 -12.85 -4.29
C TRP A 11 1.85 -12.39 -5.56
N PRO A 12 2.14 -11.20 -6.12
CA PRO A 12 1.48 -10.74 -7.34
C PRO A 12 1.94 -11.53 -8.57
N ASP A 13 1.01 -11.78 -9.48
CA ASP A 13 1.32 -12.36 -10.79
C ASP A 13 2.14 -11.37 -11.64
N LYS A 14 2.87 -11.86 -12.64
CA LYS A 14 3.77 -11.00 -13.46
C LYS A 14 3.05 -9.84 -14.14
N GLU A 15 1.80 -10.05 -14.53
CA GLU A 15 0.93 -9.05 -15.15
C GLU A 15 0.54 -7.93 -14.17
N ASP A 16 0.56 -8.23 -12.87
CA ASP A 16 0.10 -7.35 -11.80
C ASP A 16 1.26 -6.65 -11.09
N LEU A 17 2.46 -7.21 -11.24
CA LEU A 17 3.66 -6.76 -10.56
C LEU A 17 3.96 -5.28 -10.85
N GLY A 18 3.76 -4.82 -12.09
CA GLY A 18 4.00 -3.43 -12.46
C GLY A 18 3.15 -2.44 -11.65
N ARG A 19 1.86 -2.76 -11.46
CA ARG A 19 0.92 -1.93 -10.69
C ARG A 19 1.21 -1.97 -9.20
N VAL A 20 1.52 -3.14 -8.67
CA VAL A 20 1.90 -3.29 -7.25
C VAL A 20 3.17 -2.50 -6.97
N LEU A 21 4.19 -2.60 -7.81
CA LEU A 21 5.45 -1.88 -7.66
C LEU A 21 5.26 -0.35 -7.75
N LEU A 22 4.39 0.11 -8.64
CA LEU A 22 4.09 1.54 -8.81
C LEU A 22 3.50 2.17 -7.53
N HIS A 23 2.78 1.40 -6.73
CA HIS A 23 2.11 1.89 -5.52
C HIS A 23 2.90 1.67 -4.23
N ILE A 24 4.03 0.97 -4.27
CA ILE A 24 4.96 0.86 -3.12
C ILE A 24 5.42 2.25 -2.63
N PRO A 25 5.84 3.20 -3.48
CA PRO A 25 6.19 4.55 -3.04
C PRO A 25 5.11 5.25 -2.22
N VAL A 26 3.82 5.07 -2.56
CA VAL A 26 2.71 5.65 -1.79
C VAL A 26 2.71 5.10 -0.35
N GLY A 27 2.86 3.79 -0.21
CA GLY A 27 2.97 3.12 1.09
C GLY A 27 4.18 3.56 1.90
N LEU A 28 5.33 3.73 1.23
CA LEU A 28 6.55 4.23 1.87
C LEU A 28 6.36 5.66 2.38
N VAL A 29 5.84 6.57 1.55
CA VAL A 29 5.58 7.97 1.93
C VAL A 29 4.59 8.04 3.10
N ALA A 30 3.50 7.26 3.05
CA ALA A 30 2.57 7.14 4.17
C ALA A 30 3.29 6.66 5.44
N GLY A 31 4.06 5.58 5.36
CA GLY A 31 4.79 5.03 6.51
C GLY A 31 5.83 6.00 7.10
N PHE A 32 6.61 6.69 6.27
CA PHE A 32 7.58 7.69 6.73
C PHE A 32 6.90 8.92 7.34
N SER A 33 5.73 9.31 6.85
CA SER A 33 4.99 10.45 7.41
C SER A 33 4.56 10.24 8.87
N CYS A 34 4.47 8.98 9.34
CA CYS A 34 4.25 8.66 10.76
C CYS A 34 5.29 9.30 11.69
N PHE A 35 6.54 9.48 11.23
CA PHE A 35 7.60 10.10 12.04
C PHE A 35 7.42 11.61 12.20
N ALA A 36 6.70 12.25 11.28
CA ALA A 36 6.40 13.67 11.36
C ALA A 36 5.13 13.91 12.19
N HIS A 37 4.04 13.20 11.88
CA HIS A 37 2.80 13.26 12.65
C HIS A 37 1.92 12.05 12.37
N TRP A 38 1.31 11.47 13.42
CA TRP A 38 0.49 10.25 13.30
C TRP A 38 -0.75 10.40 12.39
N VAL A 39 -1.21 11.63 12.15
CA VAL A 39 -2.37 11.92 11.28
C VAL A 39 -2.01 11.86 9.80
N PHE A 40 -0.78 12.22 9.41
CA PHE A 40 -0.38 12.24 8.01
C PHE A 40 -0.54 10.92 7.24
N PRO A 41 -0.16 9.74 7.78
CA PRO A 41 -0.41 8.47 7.10
C PRO A 41 -1.91 8.24 6.84
N LEU A 42 -2.79 8.65 7.77
CA LEU A 42 -4.24 8.49 7.60
C LEU A 42 -4.78 9.36 6.47
N VAL A 43 -4.29 10.60 6.37
CA VAL A 43 -4.69 11.54 5.31
C VAL A 43 -4.17 11.07 3.95
N ILE A 44 -2.91 10.64 3.86
CA ILE A 44 -2.29 10.18 2.62
C ILE A 44 -2.99 8.90 2.13
N MET A 45 -3.16 7.90 3.00
CA MET A 45 -3.83 6.66 2.65
C MET A 45 -5.31 6.89 2.34
N GLY A 46 -5.98 7.78 3.06
CA GLY A 46 -7.36 8.15 2.79
C GLY A 46 -7.53 8.83 1.43
N ALA A 47 -6.64 9.77 1.09
CA ALA A 47 -6.63 10.44 -0.21
C ALA A 47 -6.34 9.45 -1.35
N PHE A 48 -5.39 8.54 -1.14
CA PHE A 48 -5.07 7.48 -2.10
C PHE A 48 -6.26 6.54 -2.34
N LEU A 49 -6.90 6.04 -1.28
CA LEU A 49 -8.09 5.19 -1.41
C LEU A 49 -9.27 5.91 -2.08
N TYR A 50 -9.42 7.21 -1.83
CA TYR A 50 -10.42 8.03 -2.50
C TYR A 50 -10.13 8.19 -3.99
N TYR A 51 -8.87 8.45 -4.35
CA TYR A 51 -8.39 8.53 -5.73
C TYR A 51 -8.65 7.22 -6.48
N GLU A 52 -8.20 6.09 -5.94
CA GLU A 52 -8.37 4.75 -6.52
C GLU A 52 -9.84 4.39 -6.70
N LYS A 53 -10.68 4.68 -5.70
CA LYS A 53 -12.12 4.43 -5.80
C LYS A 53 -12.78 5.30 -6.88
N ASN A 54 -12.27 6.51 -7.08
CA ASN A 54 -12.75 7.37 -8.14
C ASN A 54 -12.31 6.85 -9.51
N GLU A 55 -11.06 6.43 -9.69
CA GLU A 55 -10.59 5.81 -10.93
C GLU A 55 -11.34 4.51 -11.24
N ASP A 56 -11.55 3.63 -10.25
CA ASP A 56 -12.24 2.34 -10.41
C ASP A 56 -13.71 2.51 -10.86
N LYS A 57 -14.30 3.69 -10.62
CA LYS A 57 -15.65 4.05 -11.08
C LYS A 57 -15.71 4.29 -12.59
N TRP A 58 -14.62 4.76 -13.19
CA TRP A 58 -14.55 5.13 -14.61
C TRP A 58 -13.85 4.08 -15.47
N ALA A 59 -12.87 3.37 -14.90
CA ALA A 59 -12.26 2.19 -15.46
C ALA A 59 -12.40 1.08 -14.41
N LYS A 60 -12.96 -0.10 -14.74
CA LYS A 60 -13.02 -1.24 -13.79
C LYS A 60 -11.62 -1.80 -13.53
N ASP A 61 -10.78 -1.02 -12.89
CA ASP A 61 -9.35 -1.17 -12.90
C ASP A 61 -8.88 -1.69 -11.54
N GLN A 62 -9.35 -2.88 -11.17
CA GLN A 62 -8.78 -3.76 -10.13
C GLN A 62 -8.02 -3.05 -8.97
N ALA A 63 -8.62 -2.01 -8.37
CA ALA A 63 -7.99 -1.10 -7.39
C ALA A 63 -7.40 -1.83 -6.16
N TRP A 64 -7.83 -3.07 -5.91
CA TRP A 64 -7.24 -3.93 -4.91
C TRP A 64 -5.75 -4.22 -5.14
N LYS A 65 -5.26 -4.15 -6.39
CA LYS A 65 -3.84 -4.32 -6.73
C LYS A 65 -2.99 -3.12 -6.31
N ASP A 66 -3.55 -1.93 -6.44
CA ASP A 66 -2.87 -0.68 -6.09
C ASP A 66 -2.82 -0.51 -4.57
N VAL A 67 -3.94 -0.83 -3.91
CA VAL A 67 -4.00 -0.96 -2.44
C VAL A 67 -2.98 -1.97 -1.93
N LYS A 68 -2.85 -3.12 -2.60
CA LYS A 68 -1.82 -4.11 -2.25
C LYS A 68 -0.40 -3.53 -2.33
N GLY A 69 -0.05 -2.82 -3.41
CA GLY A 69 1.25 -2.14 -3.52
C GLY A 69 1.52 -1.18 -2.36
N SER A 70 0.54 -0.36 -2.00
CA SER A 70 0.66 0.58 -0.88
C SER A 70 0.85 -0.13 0.48
N ILE A 71 0.18 -1.26 0.72
CA ILE A 71 0.35 -2.05 1.95
C ILE A 71 1.76 -2.64 2.04
N TRP A 72 2.31 -3.11 0.92
CA TRP A 72 3.68 -3.61 0.86
C TRP A 72 4.68 -2.51 1.20
N GLY A 73 4.52 -1.32 0.63
CA GLY A 73 5.34 -0.15 0.97
C GLY A 73 5.27 0.20 2.46
N LEU A 74 4.07 0.25 3.03
CA LEU A 74 3.88 0.52 4.46
C LEU A 74 4.56 -0.55 5.35
N SER A 75 4.45 -1.82 4.95
CA SER A 75 5.04 -2.95 5.65
C SER A 75 6.57 -2.90 5.65
N ILE A 76 7.19 -2.47 4.55
CA ILE A 76 8.64 -2.26 4.47
C ILE A 76 9.10 -1.27 5.54
N VAL A 77 8.39 -0.13 5.70
CA VAL A 77 8.71 0.85 6.75
C VAL A 77 8.62 0.20 8.14
N GLY A 78 7.54 -0.53 8.41
CA GLY A 78 7.35 -1.23 9.69
C GLY A 78 8.45 -2.24 10.01
N VAL A 79 8.89 -3.02 9.03
CA VAL A 79 9.98 -3.99 9.17
C VAL A 79 11.31 -3.28 9.44
N VAL A 80 11.64 -2.24 8.67
CA VAL A 80 12.89 -1.47 8.85
C VAL A 80 12.94 -0.87 10.25
N VAL A 81 11.86 -0.25 10.72
CA VAL A 81 11.78 0.32 12.07
C VAL A 81 11.95 -0.75 13.14
N SER A 82 11.31 -1.91 12.96
CA SER A 82 11.40 -3.01 13.92
C SER A 82 12.82 -3.55 14.01
N ILE A 83 13.51 -3.72 12.88
CA ILE A 83 14.91 -4.14 12.84
C ILE A 83 15.81 -3.12 13.55
N LEU A 84 15.68 -1.83 13.21
CA LEU A 84 16.48 -0.77 13.84
C LEU A 84 16.27 -0.72 15.37
N LYS A 85 15.03 -0.95 15.83
CA LYS A 85 14.69 -0.98 17.26
C LYS A 85 15.18 -2.23 17.99
N LEU A 86 15.35 -3.35 17.29
CA LEU A 86 15.89 -4.59 17.86
C LEU A 86 17.41 -4.64 17.82
N ALA A 87 18.04 -3.89 16.91
CA ALA A 87 19.49 -3.85 16.72
C ALA A 87 20.20 -2.81 17.61
N GLY A 88 19.46 -1.83 18.15
CA GLY A 88 19.94 -0.83 19.11
C GLY A 88 19.45 -1.14 20.52
#